data_AF-A0A816HCF1-F1
#
_entry.id   AF-A0A816HCF1-F1
#
_cell.length_a   1.000
_cell.length_b   1.000
_cell.length_c   1.000
_cell.angle_alpha   90.00
_cell.angle_beta   90.00
_cell.angle_gamma   90.00
#
_symmetry.space_group_name_H-M   'P 1'
#
loop_
_entity.id
_entity.type
_entity.pdbx_description
1 polymer ?
#
loop_
_entity_poly.entity_id
_entity_poly.type
_entity_poly.pdbx_seq_one_letter_code
_entity_poly.pdbx_strand_id
1 'polypeptide(L)'
;MDKSKSSRASSATCAEYSANGFSAVSNQATTRATDATSTETFQPRPRRMVQNFLLVWLDANIDERKVDYQKSLTKLRNIAVTVEPFTDVDQCVDYLTSIDDQKIYLITTASIGQTTVPLIHDIAQLDKIFVFCSSTDSHKAWAKEWSKVRDIYDSIQSICMQLTKVTQSCDHDAIPMSFIPKREMSEVASNRQNLDQLPPSYMYSIIFKDIVLEIDGEDAKSINTLVIYCRQQNIPEIQINLLQSNYHQKSPVWWYTKPMFLYSMLNRALRLLDMEAMIKLGFFIRSLHLQLKQLHQEQSSNFQQAFTVYRGQRLSQQDFQNLCNSKGGLLSFNNFLSTSKEKEVAMYFVQDSPHESTDIVSVIFIMTIDPSKISTSNTPFAMIDEHSAVPGEKEILFTMHTVFRVLEIKQMAENSRLWEVQLTITDDNDPQLSALTNRIKEEVQGSTGWHRMGQLMFKVGHFDQTEELYQELLKNASTDSDRAHIYHQLGYLKDQQGKYQKTVKFYEKSLEIKRKTLPEDDASLTPTYSNIGVVYYNMGEYSKALEFYEKSLKIREISLPANHLDLATSYNNI
;
A
#
# COMPACT_ATOMS: atom_id res chain seq x y z
N MET A 1 -32.21 51.17 35.40
CA MET A 1 -31.18 52.13 34.92
C MET A 1 -30.87 51.82 33.46
N ASP A 2 -30.07 52.67 32.82
CA ASP A 2 -29.76 52.81 31.39
C ASP A 2 -29.59 51.51 30.56
N LYS A 3 -30.11 51.46 29.32
CA LYS A 3 -29.43 51.64 28.00
C LYS A 3 -28.25 50.65 27.77
N SER A 4 -27.99 50.09 26.59
CA SER A 4 -28.34 50.45 25.19
C SER A 4 -28.45 49.14 24.35
N LYS A 5 -29.26 49.02 23.28
CA LYS A 5 -28.96 49.38 21.87
C LYS A 5 -27.51 49.11 21.41
N SER A 6 -27.25 48.54 20.22
CA SER A 6 -28.14 47.97 19.20
C SER A 6 -27.37 47.38 18.02
N SER A 7 -27.94 46.33 17.39
CA SER A 7 -27.91 46.07 15.94
C SER A 7 -26.52 45.80 15.29
N ARG A 8 -26.39 45.32 14.04
CA ARG A 8 -27.36 44.84 13.03
C ARG A 8 -26.59 43.97 12.02
N ALA A 9 -27.29 43.03 11.35
CA ALA A 9 -27.04 42.61 9.96
C ALA A 9 -25.66 41.96 9.62
N SER A 10 -25.55 41.08 8.63
CA SER A 10 -26.55 40.26 7.93
C SER A 10 -25.81 39.18 7.12
N SER A 11 -26.58 38.27 6.50
CA SER A 11 -26.37 37.73 5.14
C SER A 11 -24.93 37.37 4.67
N ALA A 12 -24.69 36.18 4.14
CA ALA A 12 -25.63 35.37 3.38
C ALA A 12 -25.21 33.89 3.32
N THR A 13 -26.19 33.05 3.01
CA THR A 13 -26.08 31.80 2.20
C THR A 13 -24.99 30.80 2.62
N CYS A 14 -25.37 29.58 3.03
CA CYS A 14 -25.81 28.54 2.08
C CYS A 14 -24.80 28.45 0.92
N ALA A 15 -23.99 27.43 0.80
CA ALA A 15 -24.40 26.06 0.41
C ALA A 15 -23.32 25.60 -0.60
N GLU A 16 -23.18 24.32 -0.94
CA GLU A 16 -23.96 23.16 -0.53
C GLU A 16 -23.02 21.95 -0.35
N TYR A 17 -23.55 20.93 0.30
CA TYR A 17 -23.46 19.52 -0.06
C TYR A 17 -22.49 19.10 -1.20
N SER A 18 -21.75 18.00 -1.08
CA SER A 18 -21.72 17.02 0.03
C SER A 18 -20.70 15.91 -0.19
N ALA A 19 -20.09 15.43 0.89
CA ALA A 19 -19.53 14.07 1.02
C ALA A 19 -18.43 13.74 -0.04
N ASN A 20 -17.91 12.54 -0.26
CA ASN A 20 -18.15 11.17 0.19
C ASN A 20 -17.01 10.32 -0.41
N GLY A 21 -16.48 9.25 0.16
CA GLY A 21 -16.66 8.58 1.46
C GLY A 21 -15.78 9.10 2.62
N PHE A 22 -14.92 8.33 3.33
CA PHE A 22 -14.28 7.00 3.24
C PHE A 22 -12.80 6.67 2.74
N SER A 23 -11.97 7.49 2.07
CA SER A 23 -10.51 7.32 1.74
C SER A 23 -9.82 8.59 1.07
N ALA A 24 -8.55 9.05 1.16
CA ALA A 24 -7.62 9.38 2.28
C ALA A 24 -6.09 9.38 1.89
N VAL A 25 -5.16 10.38 2.10
CA VAL A 25 -3.62 10.23 2.25
C VAL A 25 -2.70 11.09 1.09
N SER A 26 -1.29 11.20 1.00
CA SER A 26 -0.13 12.17 0.45
C SER A 26 1.54 12.02 0.56
N ASN A 27 2.34 11.79 1.67
CA ASN A 27 3.78 11.19 2.04
C ASN A 27 5.12 11.00 1.18
N GLN A 28 6.28 10.83 1.91
CA GLN A 28 7.73 10.41 1.68
C GLN A 28 8.53 11.07 0.51
N ALA A 29 9.82 10.82 0.18
CA ALA A 29 11.02 10.36 0.94
C ALA A 29 11.93 11.58 1.32
N THR A 30 13.27 11.91 1.28
CA THR A 30 14.67 11.40 1.03
C THR A 30 15.77 12.57 1.04
N THR A 31 17.08 12.37 0.66
CA THR A 31 18.04 13.25 -0.15
C THR A 31 19.61 13.42 0.12
N ARG A 32 20.44 14.39 -0.42
CA ARG A 32 21.88 14.32 -1.00
C ARG A 32 23.11 14.68 -0.09
N ALA A 33 24.46 14.45 -0.27
CA ALA A 33 25.47 14.13 -1.36
C ALA A 33 26.97 13.62 -1.06
N THR A 34 27.48 12.54 -1.70
CA THR A 34 28.93 12.11 -1.89
C THR A 34 29.79 11.58 -0.68
N ASP A 35 31.01 10.96 -0.75
CA ASP A 35 31.96 10.59 -1.85
C ASP A 35 32.99 9.43 -1.55
N ALA A 36 33.72 8.96 -2.59
CA ALA A 36 35.11 8.44 -2.71
C ALA A 36 35.68 7.07 -2.15
N THR A 37 36.17 6.24 -3.10
CA THR A 37 37.37 5.33 -3.12
C THR A 37 37.60 4.15 -2.12
N SER A 38 37.63 2.91 -2.65
CA SER A 38 38.71 1.90 -2.46
C SER A 38 38.50 0.65 -3.35
N THR A 39 39.53 -0.20 -3.56
CA THR A 39 39.43 -1.44 -4.36
C THR A 39 39.45 -2.70 -3.49
N GLU A 40 38.27 -3.31 -3.26
CA GLU A 40 38.14 -4.64 -2.65
C GLU A 40 37.49 -5.64 -3.61
N THR A 41 37.73 -6.94 -3.40
CA THR A 41 37.21 -8.01 -4.26
C THR A 41 35.72 -8.24 -4.05
N PHE A 42 34.93 -8.10 -5.12
CA PHE A 42 33.48 -8.03 -5.09
C PHE A 42 32.82 -9.37 -4.67
N GLN A 43 32.55 -9.55 -3.37
CA GLN A 43 31.73 -10.64 -2.85
C GLN A 43 30.25 -10.20 -2.73
N PRO A 44 29.32 -10.69 -3.57
CA PRO A 44 27.91 -10.37 -3.43
C PRO A 44 27.32 -11.03 -2.18
N ARG A 45 27.14 -10.23 -1.11
CA ARG A 45 26.48 -10.65 0.13
C ARG A 45 24.95 -10.46 0.04
N PRO A 46 24.15 -11.29 0.73
CA PRO A 46 22.80 -11.61 0.26
C PRO A 46 21.76 -10.50 0.50
N ARG A 47 21.08 -10.09 -0.59
CA ARG A 47 19.84 -9.31 -0.55
C ARG A 47 18.62 -10.21 -0.26
N ARG A 48 17.70 -9.73 0.58
CA ARG A 48 16.27 -10.10 0.68
C ARG A 48 15.55 -8.91 1.35
N MET A 49 14.65 -8.17 0.73
CA MET A 49 13.74 -8.43 -0.42
C MET A 49 12.44 -9.16 -0.07
N VAL A 50 11.50 -9.03 -1.00
CA VAL A 50 10.04 -9.14 -0.84
C VAL A 50 9.61 -10.62 -0.88
N GLN A 51 8.35 -10.88 -1.16
CA GLN A 51 7.92 -12.13 -1.76
C GLN A 51 6.92 -11.81 -2.87
N ASN A 52 7.05 -12.51 -3.99
CA ASN A 52 6.12 -12.47 -5.12
C ASN A 52 5.89 -13.91 -5.65
N PHE A 53 6.02 -14.87 -4.73
CA PHE A 53 6.04 -16.30 -4.96
C PHE A 53 5.60 -16.99 -3.67
N LEU A 54 5.07 -18.20 -3.74
CA LEU A 54 4.82 -19.04 -2.58
C LEU A 54 5.99 -20.01 -2.36
N LEU A 55 6.32 -20.29 -1.10
CA LEU A 55 7.24 -21.38 -0.73
C LEU A 55 6.46 -22.49 -0.03
N VAL A 56 6.36 -23.64 -0.67
CA VAL A 56 5.72 -24.84 -0.10
C VAL A 56 6.80 -25.79 0.40
N TRP A 57 6.60 -26.42 1.56
CA TRP A 57 7.51 -27.43 2.12
C TRP A 57 6.76 -28.73 2.43
N LEU A 58 6.95 -29.73 1.57
CA LEU A 58 6.36 -31.06 1.67
C LEU A 58 7.34 -32.07 2.30
N ASP A 59 7.15 -32.40 3.58
CA ASP A 59 7.90 -33.45 4.28
C ASP A 59 7.04 -34.07 5.40
N ALA A 60 6.79 -35.38 5.30
CA ALA A 60 6.03 -36.17 6.30
C ALA A 60 6.65 -36.18 7.71
N ASN A 61 7.89 -35.69 7.87
CA ASN A 61 8.60 -35.60 9.16
C ASN A 61 8.45 -34.24 9.85
N ILE A 62 7.75 -33.28 9.23
CA ILE A 62 7.47 -31.95 9.79
C ILE A 62 6.78 -32.10 11.15
N ASP A 63 7.39 -31.48 12.15
CA ASP A 63 6.90 -31.45 13.53
C ASP A 63 7.33 -30.10 14.13
N GLU A 64 6.36 -29.24 14.33
CA GLU A 64 6.55 -27.87 14.83
C GLU A 64 7.20 -27.82 16.22
N ARG A 65 7.18 -28.92 16.96
CA ARG A 65 7.76 -29.03 18.31
C ARG A 65 9.27 -29.32 18.27
N LYS A 66 9.82 -29.73 17.11
CA LYS A 66 11.26 -30.00 16.97
C LYS A 66 12.05 -28.71 16.79
N VAL A 67 13.03 -28.50 17.66
CA VAL A 67 13.94 -27.35 17.63
C VAL A 67 14.65 -27.20 16.27
N ASP A 68 15.02 -28.31 15.62
CA ASP A 68 15.72 -28.26 14.32
C ASP A 68 14.79 -28.03 13.12
N TYR A 69 13.51 -28.40 13.23
CA TYR A 69 12.48 -27.91 12.30
C TYR A 69 12.32 -26.40 12.47
N GLN A 70 12.16 -25.89 13.70
CA GLN A 70 12.02 -24.45 13.95
C GLN A 70 13.24 -23.65 13.45
N LYS A 71 14.48 -24.11 13.70
CA LYS A 71 15.69 -23.49 13.10
C LYS A 71 15.65 -23.48 11.57
N SER A 72 15.17 -24.56 10.95
CA SER A 72 15.08 -24.69 9.49
C SER A 72 13.99 -23.79 8.91
N LEU A 73 12.81 -23.76 9.54
CA LEU A 73 11.71 -22.87 9.23
C LEU A 73 12.13 -21.40 9.40
N THR A 74 12.87 -21.03 10.44
CA THR A 74 13.45 -19.67 10.56
C THR A 74 14.39 -19.37 9.40
N LYS A 75 15.26 -20.30 9.01
CA LYS A 75 16.15 -20.11 7.84
C LYS A 75 15.40 -19.96 6.52
N LEU A 76 14.21 -20.55 6.39
CA LEU A 76 13.31 -20.40 5.24
C LEU A 76 12.43 -19.14 5.34
N ARG A 77 12.01 -18.71 6.53
CA ARG A 77 11.29 -17.44 6.74
C ARG A 77 12.17 -16.21 6.55
N ASN A 78 13.49 -16.36 6.70
CA ASN A 78 14.51 -15.41 6.22
C ASN A 78 14.55 -15.28 4.67
N ILE A 79 13.68 -15.95 3.92
CA ILE A 79 13.61 -16.01 2.45
C ILE A 79 12.23 -15.65 1.94
N ALA A 80 11.23 -16.20 2.61
CA ALA A 80 9.85 -16.30 2.19
C ALA A 80 9.01 -16.01 3.43
N VAL A 81 8.36 -14.85 3.45
CA VAL A 81 7.46 -14.41 4.54
C VAL A 81 6.42 -15.49 4.81
N THR A 82 5.86 -16.06 3.74
CA THR A 82 4.94 -17.20 3.76
C THR A 82 5.68 -18.48 3.37
N VAL A 83 5.67 -19.47 4.26
CA VAL A 83 6.19 -20.83 4.04
C VAL A 83 5.12 -21.82 4.50
N GLU A 84 4.50 -22.53 3.55
CA GLU A 84 3.36 -23.42 3.81
C GLU A 84 3.83 -24.88 3.97
N PRO A 85 3.70 -25.47 5.18
CA PRO A 85 4.15 -26.84 5.45
C PRO A 85 3.05 -27.87 5.14
N PHE A 86 3.42 -28.94 4.43
CA PHE A 86 2.55 -30.09 4.19
C PHE A 86 3.24 -31.38 4.64
N THR A 87 2.51 -32.21 5.38
CA THR A 87 2.90 -33.59 5.70
C THR A 87 2.24 -34.62 4.79
N ASP A 88 1.10 -34.25 4.20
CA ASP A 88 0.28 -35.05 3.30
C ASP A 88 0.53 -34.67 1.83
N VAL A 89 0.51 -35.65 0.93
CA VAL A 89 0.82 -35.45 -0.49
C VAL A 89 -0.39 -34.93 -1.25
N ASP A 90 -1.58 -35.51 -1.02
CA ASP A 90 -2.78 -35.19 -1.80
C ASP A 90 -3.25 -33.76 -1.50
N GLN A 91 -3.23 -33.36 -0.21
CA GLN A 91 -3.49 -31.98 0.21
C GLN A 91 -2.52 -30.98 -0.41
N CYS A 92 -1.25 -31.38 -0.60
CA CYS A 92 -0.25 -30.53 -1.25
C CYS A 92 -0.52 -30.39 -2.76
N VAL A 93 -0.91 -31.48 -3.44
CA VAL A 93 -1.27 -31.46 -4.87
C VAL A 93 -2.52 -30.60 -5.12
N ASP A 94 -3.58 -30.79 -4.33
CA ASP A 94 -4.81 -29.98 -4.40
C ASP A 94 -4.50 -28.49 -4.21
N TYR A 95 -3.71 -28.16 -3.19
CA TYR A 95 -3.32 -26.78 -2.89
C TYR A 95 -2.46 -26.15 -4.01
N LEU A 96 -1.45 -26.87 -4.50
CA LEU A 96 -0.62 -26.44 -5.64
C LEU A 96 -1.43 -26.22 -6.92
N THR A 97 -2.53 -26.95 -7.10
CA THR A 97 -3.42 -26.85 -8.26
C THR A 97 -4.46 -25.73 -8.10
N SER A 98 -4.73 -25.29 -6.86
CA SER A 98 -5.68 -24.20 -6.56
C SER A 98 -5.14 -22.78 -6.79
N ILE A 99 -3.83 -22.63 -7.03
CA ILE A 99 -3.13 -21.35 -7.17
C ILE A 99 -2.97 -21.03 -8.67
N ASP A 100 -3.54 -19.92 -9.12
CA ASP A 100 -3.44 -19.43 -10.50
C ASP A 100 -2.56 -18.17 -10.63
N ASP A 101 -2.58 -17.29 -9.63
CA ASP A 101 -1.96 -15.95 -9.62
C ASP A 101 -0.47 -15.90 -9.26
N GLN A 102 0.02 -16.89 -8.50
CA GLN A 102 1.33 -16.83 -7.84
C GLN A 102 2.31 -17.90 -8.33
N LYS A 103 3.58 -17.50 -8.41
CA LYS A 103 4.70 -18.37 -8.76
C LYS A 103 5.08 -19.26 -7.57
N ILE A 104 5.29 -20.55 -7.74
CA ILE A 104 5.50 -21.49 -6.63
C ILE A 104 6.90 -22.10 -6.65
N TYR A 105 7.52 -22.17 -5.47
CA TYR A 105 8.71 -22.95 -5.19
C TYR A 105 8.38 -24.06 -4.18
N LEU A 106 8.81 -25.29 -4.47
CA LEU A 106 8.58 -26.44 -3.59
C LEU A 106 9.90 -26.92 -2.97
N ILE A 107 9.89 -27.21 -1.68
CA ILE A 107 10.92 -27.98 -0.98
C ILE A 107 10.30 -29.35 -0.65
N THR A 108 10.99 -30.45 -0.96
CA THR A 108 10.52 -31.80 -0.62
C THR A 108 11.67 -32.76 -0.31
N THR A 109 11.42 -33.82 0.47
CA THR A 109 12.40 -34.90 0.67
C THR A 109 12.49 -35.80 -0.57
N ALA A 110 13.65 -36.42 -0.81
CA ALA A 110 13.83 -37.27 -1.99
C ALA A 110 12.83 -38.44 -2.10
N SER A 111 12.44 -39.05 -0.96
CA SER A 111 11.47 -40.14 -0.93
C SER A 111 10.05 -39.72 -1.31
N ILE A 112 9.61 -38.53 -0.90
CA ILE A 112 8.28 -37.99 -1.22
C ILE A 112 8.30 -37.31 -2.59
N GLY A 113 9.42 -36.69 -2.98
CA GLY A 113 9.62 -36.16 -4.33
C GLY A 113 9.48 -37.24 -5.40
N GLN A 114 10.00 -38.45 -5.18
CA GLN A 114 9.89 -39.55 -6.15
C GLN A 114 8.45 -39.96 -6.47
N THR A 115 7.50 -39.81 -5.54
CA THR A 115 6.07 -40.05 -5.80
C THR A 115 5.30 -38.81 -6.23
N THR A 116 5.70 -37.62 -5.74
CA THR A 116 4.92 -36.38 -5.91
C THR A 116 5.29 -35.59 -7.16
N VAL A 117 6.58 -35.48 -7.50
CA VAL A 117 7.05 -34.71 -8.66
C VAL A 117 6.37 -35.14 -9.97
N PRO A 118 6.13 -36.44 -10.25
CA PRO A 118 5.39 -36.87 -11.44
C PRO A 118 3.95 -36.37 -11.54
N LEU A 119 3.32 -35.99 -10.43
CA LEU A 119 1.93 -35.50 -10.37
C LEU A 119 1.84 -33.99 -10.59
N ILE A 120 2.85 -33.24 -10.13
CA ILE A 120 2.86 -31.77 -10.09
C ILE A 120 3.73 -31.13 -11.17
N HIS A 121 4.46 -31.92 -11.97
CA HIS A 121 5.46 -31.38 -12.89
C HIS A 121 4.90 -30.33 -13.85
N ASP A 122 3.70 -30.56 -14.38
CA ASP A 122 3.12 -29.74 -15.43
C ASP A 122 2.32 -28.52 -14.91
N ILE A 123 2.17 -28.36 -13.58
CA ILE A 123 1.54 -27.17 -12.97
C ILE A 123 2.32 -25.92 -13.39
N ALA A 124 1.70 -25.01 -14.13
CA ALA A 124 2.38 -23.87 -14.77
C ALA A 124 3.05 -22.93 -13.75
N GLN A 125 2.37 -22.70 -12.63
CA GLN A 125 2.80 -21.86 -11.51
C GLN A 125 4.04 -22.39 -10.80
N LEU A 126 4.25 -23.72 -10.78
CA LEU A 126 5.39 -24.35 -10.14
C LEU A 126 6.66 -24.15 -10.98
N ASP A 127 7.58 -23.32 -10.50
CA ASP A 127 8.82 -22.96 -11.22
C ASP A 127 9.96 -23.94 -10.93
N LYS A 128 10.33 -24.11 -9.65
CA LYS A 128 11.47 -24.95 -9.24
C LYS A 128 11.19 -25.74 -7.97
N ILE A 129 11.72 -26.96 -7.95
CA ILE A 129 11.61 -27.95 -6.87
C ILE A 129 13.01 -28.19 -6.30
N PHE A 130 13.15 -28.07 -4.98
CA PHE A 130 14.41 -28.24 -4.24
C PHE A 130 14.31 -29.52 -3.41
N VAL A 131 15.16 -30.51 -3.70
CA VAL A 131 15.08 -31.82 -3.05
C VAL A 131 16.05 -31.89 -1.87
N PHE A 132 15.57 -32.23 -0.68
CA PHE A 132 16.37 -32.46 0.51
C PHE A 132 16.68 -33.95 0.68
N CYS A 133 17.95 -34.31 0.85
CA CYS A 133 18.37 -35.70 1.13
C CYS A 133 19.74 -35.76 1.81
N SER A 134 19.86 -36.59 2.85
CA SER A 134 21.13 -36.85 3.55
C SER A 134 22.11 -37.73 2.76
N SER A 135 21.66 -38.42 1.70
CA SER A 135 22.48 -39.23 0.80
C SER A 135 22.24 -38.80 -0.65
N THR A 136 23.07 -37.89 -1.16
CA THR A 136 22.78 -37.24 -2.44
C THR A 136 22.95 -38.15 -3.65
N ASP A 137 23.76 -39.21 -3.58
CA ASP A 137 24.13 -40.01 -4.77
C ASP A 137 23.05 -40.97 -5.27
N SER A 138 22.21 -41.52 -4.39
CA SER A 138 21.18 -42.51 -4.76
C SER A 138 20.03 -41.94 -5.59
N HIS A 139 19.82 -40.62 -5.59
CA HIS A 139 18.69 -39.97 -6.26
C HIS A 139 19.10 -39.08 -7.46
N LYS A 140 20.41 -38.90 -7.73
CA LYS A 140 20.95 -38.03 -8.80
C LYS A 140 20.58 -38.45 -10.24
N ALA A 141 20.17 -39.70 -10.46
CA ALA A 141 19.62 -40.14 -11.75
C ALA A 141 18.21 -39.57 -11.94
N TRP A 142 17.29 -39.95 -11.05
CA TRP A 142 15.91 -39.47 -11.01
C TRP A 142 15.78 -37.95 -11.06
N ALA A 143 16.59 -37.21 -10.27
CA ALA A 143 16.51 -35.75 -10.25
C ALA A 143 16.84 -35.07 -11.60
N LYS A 144 17.50 -35.77 -12.53
CA LYS A 144 17.80 -35.26 -13.89
C LYS A 144 16.68 -35.53 -14.90
N GLU A 145 15.71 -36.37 -14.56
CA GLU A 145 14.56 -36.69 -15.43
C GLU A 145 13.53 -35.55 -15.45
N TRP A 146 13.52 -34.69 -14.41
CA TRP A 146 12.46 -33.70 -14.17
C TRP A 146 12.97 -32.26 -14.31
N SER A 147 12.59 -31.58 -15.40
CA SER A 147 13.11 -30.25 -15.79
C SER A 147 13.00 -29.12 -14.74
N LYS A 148 12.11 -29.28 -13.75
CA LYS A 148 11.84 -28.32 -12.66
C LYS A 148 12.56 -28.68 -11.36
N VAL A 149 13.09 -29.91 -11.21
CA VAL A 149 13.95 -30.28 -10.08
C VAL A 149 15.28 -29.57 -10.26
N ARG A 150 15.63 -28.69 -9.31
CA ARG A 150 16.78 -27.80 -9.45
C ARG A 150 18.10 -28.50 -9.12
N ASP A 151 18.14 -29.22 -8.01
CA ASP A 151 19.21 -30.13 -7.58
C ASP A 151 18.75 -30.92 -6.34
N ILE A 152 19.61 -31.82 -5.84
CA ILE A 152 19.49 -32.47 -4.53
C ILE A 152 20.48 -31.83 -3.54
N TYR A 153 19.99 -31.54 -2.34
CA TYR A 153 20.71 -30.80 -1.32
C TYR A 153 20.86 -31.58 -0.02
N ASP A 154 22.07 -31.55 0.51
CA ASP A 154 22.52 -32.14 1.78
C ASP A 154 21.96 -31.44 3.03
N SER A 155 21.55 -30.17 2.89
CA SER A 155 21.08 -29.35 4.00
C SER A 155 20.07 -28.29 3.56
N ILE A 156 19.17 -27.92 4.48
CA ILE A 156 18.31 -26.75 4.32
C ILE A 156 19.14 -25.47 4.08
N GLN A 157 20.38 -25.37 4.58
CA GLN A 157 21.26 -24.23 4.33
C GLN A 157 21.64 -24.11 2.85
N SER A 158 21.92 -25.23 2.19
CA SER A 158 22.22 -25.31 0.76
C SER A 158 21.00 -24.90 -0.08
N ILE A 159 19.80 -25.39 0.29
CA ILE A 159 18.52 -24.95 -0.30
C ILE A 159 18.33 -23.45 -0.12
N CYS A 160 18.47 -22.93 1.11
CA CYS A 160 18.30 -21.51 1.43
C CYS A 160 19.14 -20.61 0.54
N MET A 161 20.39 -21.02 0.27
CA MET A 161 21.34 -20.27 -0.56
C MET A 161 20.93 -20.27 -2.04
N GLN A 162 20.50 -21.40 -2.61
CA GLN A 162 20.08 -21.48 -4.01
C GLN A 162 18.71 -20.84 -4.24
N LEU A 163 17.79 -21.00 -3.28
CA LEU A 163 16.50 -20.29 -3.29
C LEU A 163 16.71 -18.77 -3.33
N THR A 164 17.76 -18.23 -2.69
CA THR A 164 18.13 -16.78 -2.81
C THR A 164 18.31 -16.34 -4.25
N LYS A 165 18.96 -17.19 -5.05
CA LYS A 165 19.38 -16.84 -6.41
C LYS A 165 18.21 -16.90 -7.41
N VAL A 166 17.21 -17.74 -7.15
CA VAL A 166 16.01 -17.81 -8.02
C VAL A 166 14.93 -16.81 -7.60
N THR A 167 14.80 -16.49 -6.32
CA THR A 167 13.81 -15.49 -5.85
C THR A 167 14.27 -14.05 -6.12
N GLN A 168 15.58 -13.83 -6.32
CA GLN A 168 16.17 -12.50 -6.53
C GLN A 168 15.57 -11.68 -7.68
N SER A 169 14.99 -12.29 -8.72
CA SER A 169 14.25 -11.58 -9.77
C SER A 169 12.81 -11.25 -9.38
N CYS A 170 12.13 -12.14 -8.64
CA CYS A 170 10.71 -12.02 -8.30
C CYS A 170 10.39 -10.74 -7.50
N ASP A 171 11.38 -10.22 -6.76
CA ASP A 171 11.22 -9.10 -5.83
C ASP A 171 11.84 -7.78 -6.32
N HIS A 172 12.80 -7.82 -7.25
CA HIS A 172 13.39 -6.62 -7.85
C HIS A 172 12.47 -6.00 -8.92
N ASP A 173 11.68 -6.83 -9.59
CA ASP A 173 10.97 -6.46 -10.81
C ASP A 173 9.53 -5.95 -10.54
N ALA A 174 8.93 -6.30 -9.40
CA ALA A 174 7.54 -5.94 -9.07
C ALA A 174 7.41 -4.73 -8.12
N ILE A 175 7.43 -3.52 -8.69
CA ILE A 175 7.15 -2.26 -7.99
C ILE A 175 5.66 -1.91 -8.04
N PRO A 176 5.06 -1.35 -6.97
CA PRO A 176 3.68 -0.87 -7.01
C PRO A 176 3.54 0.34 -7.95
N MET A 177 2.98 0.09 -9.12
CA MET A 177 2.65 1.09 -10.13
C MET A 177 1.15 1.05 -10.43
N SER A 178 0.62 2.14 -10.99
CA SER A 178 -0.72 2.14 -11.57
C SER A 178 -0.75 2.91 -12.88
N PHE A 179 -1.55 2.42 -13.83
CA PHE A 179 -1.65 2.93 -15.19
C PHE A 179 -3.08 3.45 -15.40
N ILE A 180 -3.24 4.68 -15.89
CA ILE A 180 -4.56 5.27 -16.18
C ILE A 180 -4.62 5.73 -17.64
N PRO A 181 -5.39 5.04 -18.50
CA PRO A 181 -5.73 5.49 -19.85
C PRO A 181 -6.28 6.92 -19.95
N LYS A 182 -5.97 7.59 -21.07
CA LYS A 182 -6.36 9.00 -21.29
C LYS A 182 -7.88 9.25 -21.27
N ARG A 183 -8.69 8.25 -21.60
CA ARG A 183 -10.16 8.34 -21.68
C ARG A 183 -10.78 8.45 -20.29
N GLU A 184 -10.41 7.54 -19.39
CA GLU A 184 -10.86 7.48 -18.00
C GLU A 184 -10.68 8.83 -17.29
N MET A 185 -9.52 9.49 -17.40
CA MET A 185 -9.34 10.83 -16.80
C MET A 185 -10.43 11.85 -17.16
N SER A 186 -11.02 11.78 -18.35
CA SER A 186 -12.05 12.72 -18.80
C SER A 186 -13.46 12.28 -18.39
N GLU A 187 -13.70 10.96 -18.33
CA GLU A 187 -14.99 10.36 -18.00
C GLU A 187 -15.18 10.24 -16.47
N VAL A 188 -14.15 9.79 -15.74
CA VAL A 188 -14.10 9.74 -14.27
C VAL A 188 -14.19 11.14 -13.67
N ALA A 189 -13.66 12.17 -14.35
CA ALA A 189 -13.80 13.56 -13.94
C ALA A 189 -15.23 14.14 -14.07
N SER A 190 -16.28 13.32 -14.29
CA SER A 190 -17.68 13.77 -14.41
C SER A 190 -18.70 13.12 -13.44
N ASN A 191 -18.45 11.94 -12.87
CA ASN A 191 -19.45 11.21 -12.06
C ASN A 191 -18.79 10.37 -10.93
N ARG A 192 -19.44 10.26 -9.75
CA ARG A 192 -18.97 9.42 -8.63
C ARG A 192 -18.84 7.95 -8.99
N GLN A 193 -19.82 7.38 -9.72
CA GLN A 193 -19.83 5.96 -10.11
C GLN A 193 -18.67 5.56 -11.04
N ASN A 194 -17.91 6.54 -11.53
CA ASN A 194 -16.76 6.28 -12.38
C ASN A 194 -15.47 6.14 -11.56
N LEU A 195 -15.43 6.51 -10.27
CA LEU A 195 -14.24 6.28 -9.42
C LEU A 195 -13.94 4.78 -9.28
N ASP A 196 -14.99 3.94 -9.24
CA ASP A 196 -14.88 2.48 -9.20
C ASP A 196 -14.21 1.86 -10.45
N GLN A 197 -13.93 2.66 -11.49
CA GLN A 197 -13.20 2.27 -12.70
C GLN A 197 -11.68 2.44 -12.56
N LEU A 198 -11.21 3.25 -11.59
CA LEU A 198 -9.79 3.47 -11.38
C LEU A 198 -9.14 2.25 -10.69
N PRO A 199 -7.83 2.00 -10.91
CA PRO A 199 -7.11 0.98 -10.15
C PRO A 199 -7.21 1.26 -8.64
N PRO A 200 -7.67 0.30 -7.81
CA PRO A 200 -7.70 0.47 -6.37
C PRO A 200 -6.33 0.79 -5.79
N SER A 201 -5.22 0.32 -6.38
CA SER A 201 -3.87 0.70 -5.97
C SER A 201 -3.49 2.14 -6.36
N TYR A 202 -4.08 2.72 -7.41
CA TYR A 202 -3.92 4.15 -7.72
C TYR A 202 -4.66 4.98 -6.70
N MET A 203 -5.97 4.73 -6.59
CA MET A 203 -6.84 5.41 -5.63
C MET A 203 -6.23 5.23 -4.27
N TYR A 204 -6.21 4.01 -3.72
CA TYR A 204 -5.72 3.68 -2.38
C TYR A 204 -4.21 3.98 -2.12
N SER A 205 -3.49 4.66 -3.04
CA SER A 205 -2.16 5.24 -2.82
C SER A 205 -1.95 6.75 -3.11
N ILE A 206 -2.77 7.47 -3.88
CA ILE A 206 -2.93 8.96 -3.67
C ILE A 206 -3.89 9.23 -2.52
N ILE A 207 -4.59 8.17 -2.17
CA ILE A 207 -4.67 7.74 -0.80
C ILE A 207 -3.26 7.52 -0.17
N PHE A 208 -2.79 6.33 0.22
CA PHE A 208 -1.92 6.04 1.40
C PHE A 208 -0.64 6.89 1.72
N LYS A 209 -0.73 8.23 1.80
CA LYS A 209 0.36 9.15 2.18
C LYS A 209 0.13 10.45 3.20
N ASP A 210 -1.07 11.02 3.55
CA ASP A 210 -1.39 12.44 4.01
C ASP A 210 -2.07 12.51 5.35
N ILE A 211 -3.07 11.67 5.60
CA ILE A 211 -3.44 11.33 6.97
C ILE A 211 -2.17 11.01 7.75
N VAL A 212 -1.17 10.40 7.11
CA VAL A 212 0.10 10.08 7.75
C VAL A 212 1.00 11.32 7.88
N LEU A 213 0.75 12.43 7.18
CA LEU A 213 1.29 13.77 7.49
C LEU A 213 0.46 14.52 8.56
N GLU A 214 -0.87 14.42 8.53
CA GLU A 214 -1.85 15.01 9.47
C GLU A 214 -1.84 14.34 10.85
N ILE A 215 -1.60 13.03 10.90
CA ILE A 215 -1.30 12.28 12.11
C ILE A 215 -0.02 12.87 12.67
N ASP A 216 -0.01 13.11 13.98
CA ASP A 216 1.14 13.66 14.68
C ASP A 216 2.41 12.82 14.50
N GLY A 217 3.56 13.48 14.71
CA GLY A 217 4.88 12.88 14.49
C GLY A 217 5.21 11.69 15.38
N GLU A 218 6.33 11.04 15.07
CA GLU A 218 6.88 9.89 15.81
C GLU A 218 6.78 10.03 17.33
N ASP A 219 6.03 9.12 17.95
CA ASP A 219 6.15 8.82 19.37
C ASP A 219 7.01 7.56 19.58
N ALA A 220 7.53 7.38 20.81
CA ALA A 220 8.35 6.22 21.13
C ALA A 220 7.57 4.88 21.06
N LYS A 221 6.23 4.90 20.99
CA LYS A 221 5.43 3.69 20.80
C LYS A 221 5.47 3.22 19.34
N SER A 222 5.49 4.15 18.38
CA SER A 222 5.43 3.88 16.94
C SER A 222 6.51 2.87 16.50
N ILE A 223 7.78 3.11 16.89
CA ILE A 223 8.90 2.21 16.59
C ILE A 223 8.76 0.87 17.34
N ASN A 224 8.31 0.89 18.59
CA ASN A 224 8.10 -0.34 19.37
C ASN A 224 6.96 -1.20 18.78
N THR A 225 5.89 -0.59 18.26
CA THR A 225 4.81 -1.27 17.53
C THR A 225 5.33 -1.91 16.25
N LEU A 226 6.15 -1.21 15.46
CA LEU A 226 6.80 -1.78 14.28
C LEU A 226 7.76 -2.92 14.64
N VAL A 227 8.52 -2.79 15.73
CA VAL A 227 9.41 -3.83 16.26
C VAL A 227 8.65 -5.10 16.69
N ILE A 228 7.49 -4.95 17.33
CA ILE A 228 6.59 -6.07 17.66
C ILE A 228 6.07 -6.72 16.37
N TYR A 229 5.59 -5.92 15.42
CA TYR A 229 5.13 -6.40 14.11
C TYR A 229 6.24 -7.16 13.35
N CYS A 230 7.47 -6.66 13.36
CA CYS A 230 8.61 -7.35 12.74
C CYS A 230 8.88 -8.72 13.36
N ARG A 231 8.71 -8.88 14.69
CA ARG A 231 8.82 -10.20 15.35
C ARG A 231 7.69 -11.14 14.93
N GLN A 232 6.46 -10.64 14.79
CA GLN A 232 5.32 -11.41 14.28
C GLN A 232 5.55 -11.83 12.82
N GLN A 233 6.12 -10.96 11.99
CA GLN A 233 6.52 -11.24 10.61
C GLN A 233 7.84 -12.03 10.47
N ASN A 234 8.34 -12.63 11.56
CA ASN A 234 9.54 -13.50 11.59
C ASN A 234 10.84 -12.82 11.07
N ILE A 235 10.91 -11.48 11.09
CA ILE A 235 12.10 -10.73 10.67
C ILE A 235 13.28 -11.09 11.61
N PRO A 236 14.51 -11.27 11.10
CA PRO A 236 15.65 -11.66 11.93
C PRO A 236 15.89 -10.70 13.10
N GLU A 237 15.91 -11.22 14.32
CA GLU A 237 16.06 -10.44 15.56
C GLU A 237 17.32 -9.55 15.58
N ILE A 238 18.38 -9.91 14.84
CA ILE A 238 19.58 -9.07 14.63
C ILE A 238 19.23 -7.77 13.88
N GLN A 239 18.36 -7.83 12.86
CA GLN A 239 17.90 -6.64 12.12
C GLN A 239 16.89 -5.83 12.94
N ILE A 240 16.05 -6.50 13.76
CA ILE A 240 15.12 -5.84 14.68
C ILE A 240 15.88 -5.06 15.76
N ASN A 241 16.88 -5.67 16.40
CA ASN A 241 17.73 -5.00 17.38
C ASN A 241 18.55 -3.86 16.76
N LEU A 242 19.07 -4.04 15.53
CA LEU A 242 19.75 -2.97 14.79
C LEU A 242 18.82 -1.76 14.59
N LEU A 243 17.56 -1.99 14.22
CA LEU A 243 16.55 -0.93 14.09
C LEU A 243 16.25 -0.30 15.45
N GLN A 244 15.84 -1.10 16.43
CA GLN A 244 15.37 -0.65 17.75
C GLN A 244 16.43 0.17 18.51
N SER A 245 17.72 -0.20 18.41
CA SER A 245 18.80 0.51 19.10
C SER A 245 19.30 1.77 18.37
N ASN A 246 19.12 1.88 17.05
CA ASN A 246 19.80 2.90 16.25
C ASN A 246 18.86 3.78 15.41
N TYR A 247 17.53 3.58 15.42
CA TYR A 247 16.62 4.26 14.50
C TYR A 247 16.83 5.78 14.47
N HIS A 248 16.73 6.45 15.62
CA HIS A 248 16.94 7.90 15.73
C HIS A 248 18.41 8.37 15.54
N GLN A 249 19.38 7.46 15.43
CA GLN A 249 20.78 7.81 15.16
C GLN A 249 21.10 7.93 13.65
N LYS A 250 20.15 7.58 12.79
CA LYS A 250 20.30 7.62 11.33
C LYS A 250 19.10 8.29 10.70
N SER A 251 19.34 9.05 9.63
CA SER A 251 18.23 9.72 8.94
C SER A 251 17.31 8.68 8.28
N PRO A 252 16.00 8.95 8.15
CA PRO A 252 15.10 8.02 7.49
C PRO A 252 15.54 7.62 6.06
N VAL A 253 16.22 8.48 5.28
CA VAL A 253 16.86 8.09 3.99
C VAL A 253 17.72 6.86 4.15
N TRP A 254 18.58 6.90 5.17
CA TRP A 254 19.58 5.88 5.43
C TRP A 254 18.88 4.55 5.70
N TRP A 255 17.77 4.56 6.44
CA TRP A 255 16.95 3.38 6.69
C TRP A 255 16.23 2.84 5.45
N TYR A 256 15.78 3.70 4.53
CA TYR A 256 15.15 3.24 3.28
C TYR A 256 16.16 2.67 2.28
N THR A 257 17.34 3.28 2.20
CA THR A 257 18.42 2.85 1.28
C THR A 257 19.30 1.75 1.88
N LYS A 258 19.17 1.45 3.18
CA LYS A 258 19.90 0.35 3.81
C LYS A 258 19.44 -0.99 3.22
N PRO A 259 20.36 -1.87 2.76
CA PRO A 259 20.02 -3.23 2.36
C PRO A 259 19.55 -4.09 3.56
N MET A 260 18.28 -3.94 3.94
CA MET A 260 17.59 -4.63 5.03
C MET A 260 16.08 -4.69 4.74
N PHE A 261 15.32 -5.29 5.66
CA PHE A 261 13.88 -5.56 5.44
C PHE A 261 13.00 -4.34 5.16
N LEU A 262 13.31 -3.13 5.65
CA LEU A 262 12.42 -1.95 5.60
C LEU A 262 11.99 -1.56 4.18
N TYR A 263 12.94 -1.40 3.25
CA TYR A 263 12.66 -1.10 1.84
C TYR A 263 11.67 -2.11 1.26
N SER A 264 11.95 -3.40 1.45
CA SER A 264 11.12 -4.48 0.91
C SER A 264 9.75 -4.57 1.58
N MET A 265 9.67 -4.39 2.90
CA MET A 265 8.40 -4.46 3.62
C MET A 265 7.45 -3.34 3.20
N LEU A 266 7.98 -2.12 3.02
CA LEU A 266 7.22 -0.97 2.53
C LEU A 266 6.75 -1.16 1.07
N ASN A 267 7.66 -1.59 0.19
CA ASN A 267 7.30 -1.84 -1.22
C ASN A 267 6.35 -3.04 -1.41
N ARG A 268 6.45 -4.08 -0.56
CA ARG A 268 5.47 -5.18 -0.50
C ARG A 268 4.10 -4.66 -0.09
N ALA A 269 4.04 -3.92 1.01
CA ALA A 269 2.78 -3.47 1.58
C ALA A 269 2.01 -2.57 0.62
N LEU A 270 2.69 -1.59 0.01
CA LEU A 270 2.12 -0.70 -1.00
C LEU A 270 1.67 -1.40 -2.29
N ARG A 271 2.21 -2.59 -2.59
CA ARG A 271 1.81 -3.41 -3.76
C ARG A 271 0.60 -4.29 -3.48
N LEU A 272 0.49 -4.81 -2.27
CA LEU A 272 -0.59 -5.70 -1.84
C LEU A 272 -1.75 -4.97 -1.14
N LEU A 273 -1.65 -3.65 -0.94
CA LEU A 273 -2.51 -2.85 -0.05
C LEU A 273 -2.63 -3.46 1.36
N ASP A 274 -1.50 -3.98 1.88
CA ASP A 274 -1.40 -4.52 3.24
C ASP A 274 -1.53 -3.37 4.26
N MET A 275 -2.78 -3.05 4.60
CA MET A 275 -3.13 -1.95 5.49
C MET A 275 -2.48 -2.06 6.87
N GLU A 276 -2.19 -3.27 7.37
CA GLU A 276 -1.52 -3.42 8.66
C GLU A 276 -0.05 -3.00 8.57
N ALA A 277 0.70 -3.56 7.62
CA ALA A 277 2.09 -3.18 7.39
C ALA A 277 2.22 -1.69 7.03
N MET A 278 1.31 -1.18 6.20
CA MET A 278 1.21 0.23 5.83
C MET A 278 1.00 1.13 7.05
N ILE A 279 0.07 0.80 7.96
CA ILE A 279 -0.16 1.56 9.19
C ILE A 279 1.03 1.43 10.17
N LYS A 280 1.60 0.22 10.35
CA LYS A 280 2.77 0.03 11.25
C LYS A 280 3.99 0.79 10.75
N LEU A 281 4.19 0.87 9.43
CA LEU A 281 5.25 1.68 8.83
C LEU A 281 4.91 3.18 8.83
N GLY A 282 3.64 3.57 8.99
CA GLY A 282 3.13 4.93 8.81
C GLY A 282 4.04 6.05 9.30
N PHE A 283 4.52 5.99 10.55
CA PHE A 283 5.43 7.01 11.10
C PHE A 283 6.73 7.18 10.28
N PHE A 284 7.32 6.09 9.78
CA PHE A 284 8.49 6.13 8.92
C PHE A 284 8.13 6.72 7.55
N ILE A 285 6.91 6.48 7.07
CA ILE A 285 6.38 7.10 5.85
C ILE A 285 6.07 8.61 6.03
N ARG A 286 5.78 9.04 7.26
CA ARG A 286 5.72 10.46 7.63
C ARG A 286 7.09 11.11 7.70
N SER A 287 7.96 10.59 8.56
CA SER A 287 9.23 11.22 8.93
C SER A 287 10.17 11.36 7.75
N LEU A 288 10.20 10.32 6.90
CA LEU A 288 11.00 10.39 5.70
C LEU A 288 10.45 11.49 4.76
N HIS A 289 9.13 11.76 4.61
CA HIS A 289 8.58 12.86 3.76
C HIS A 289 9.15 14.23 4.07
N LEU A 290 9.20 14.52 5.37
CA LEU A 290 9.64 15.82 5.85
C LEU A 290 11.13 15.99 5.54
N GLN A 291 11.88 14.88 5.38
CA GLN A 291 13.24 14.88 4.89
C GLN A 291 13.37 15.31 3.41
N LEU A 292 12.53 14.84 2.46
CA LEU A 292 12.53 15.41 1.09
C LEU A 292 12.08 16.85 1.13
N LYS A 293 11.01 17.14 1.86
CA LYS A 293 10.41 18.49 1.84
C LYS A 293 11.43 19.52 2.33
N GLN A 294 12.23 19.16 3.34
CA GLN A 294 13.42 19.90 3.77
C GLN A 294 14.52 19.92 2.69
N LEU A 295 15.07 18.76 2.32
CA LEU A 295 16.29 18.71 1.49
C LEU A 295 16.05 19.15 0.03
N HIS A 296 14.83 19.08 -0.49
CA HIS A 296 14.42 19.72 -1.75
C HIS A 296 14.47 21.24 -1.63
N GLN A 297 14.03 21.83 -0.51
CA GLN A 297 14.13 23.27 -0.28
C GLN A 297 15.61 23.69 -0.18
N GLU A 298 16.42 22.94 0.56
CA GLU A 298 17.86 23.16 0.69
C GLU A 298 18.61 23.02 -0.66
N GLN A 299 18.19 22.08 -1.51
CA GLN A 299 18.78 21.86 -2.85
C GLN A 299 18.07 22.62 -3.99
N SER A 300 17.10 23.49 -3.71
CA SER A 300 16.23 24.12 -4.71
C SER A 300 17.00 24.90 -5.80
N SER A 301 18.15 25.47 -5.46
CA SER A 301 19.09 26.11 -6.40
C SER A 301 19.64 25.16 -7.47
N ASN A 302 19.77 23.86 -7.17
CA ASN A 302 20.29 22.84 -8.08
C ASN A 302 19.24 22.35 -9.11
N PHE A 303 17.99 22.80 -9.01
CA PHE A 303 16.85 22.32 -9.80
C PHE A 303 16.09 23.45 -10.51
N GLN A 304 16.75 24.57 -10.82
CA GLN A 304 16.12 25.71 -11.53
C GLN A 304 15.78 25.45 -13.00
N GLN A 305 16.29 24.37 -13.60
CA GLN A 305 16.07 24.00 -15.00
C GLN A 305 15.54 22.57 -15.10
N ALA A 306 14.79 22.27 -16.15
CA ALA A 306 14.33 20.91 -16.42
C ALA A 306 15.51 19.96 -16.68
N PHE A 307 15.41 18.74 -16.19
CA PHE A 307 16.43 17.70 -16.30
C PHE A 307 15.80 16.33 -16.55
N THR A 308 16.62 15.34 -16.90
CA THR A 308 16.17 13.95 -17.13
C THR A 308 16.74 13.03 -16.06
N VAL A 309 15.92 12.06 -15.63
CA VAL A 309 16.36 10.88 -14.86
C VAL A 309 15.90 9.60 -15.54
N TYR A 310 16.56 8.50 -15.18
CA TYR A 310 16.38 7.19 -15.79
C TYR A 310 16.05 6.15 -14.73
N ARG A 311 15.17 5.21 -15.08
CA ARG A 311 14.92 3.99 -14.31
C ARG A 311 14.80 2.79 -15.23
N GLY A 312 15.65 1.79 -15.03
CA GLY A 312 15.45 0.46 -15.58
C GLY A 312 14.42 -0.30 -14.74
N GLN A 313 13.47 -0.96 -15.39
CA GLN A 313 12.43 -1.75 -14.76
C GLN A 313 12.07 -2.93 -15.66
N ARG A 314 12.01 -4.13 -15.08
CA ARG A 314 11.31 -5.26 -15.70
C ARG A 314 9.83 -5.20 -15.29
N LEU A 315 8.93 -5.50 -16.21
CA LEU A 315 7.48 -5.51 -16.02
C LEU A 315 6.92 -6.90 -16.37
N SER A 316 5.78 -7.27 -15.81
CA SER A 316 5.01 -8.39 -16.36
C SER A 316 4.46 -8.03 -17.74
N GLN A 317 4.17 -9.03 -18.57
CA GLN A 317 3.51 -8.85 -19.86
C GLN A 317 2.14 -8.13 -19.73
N GLN A 318 1.47 -8.23 -18.58
CA GLN A 318 0.23 -7.50 -18.30
C GLN A 318 0.49 -6.04 -17.95
N ASP A 319 1.46 -5.75 -17.08
CA ASP A 319 1.84 -4.37 -16.72
C ASP A 319 2.36 -3.59 -17.94
N PHE A 320 3.10 -4.26 -18.82
CA PHE A 320 3.56 -3.65 -20.07
C PHE A 320 2.40 -3.35 -21.04
N GLN A 321 1.37 -4.21 -21.12
CA GLN A 321 0.14 -3.91 -21.86
C GLN A 321 -0.64 -2.75 -21.24
N ASN A 322 -0.77 -2.73 -19.91
CA ASN A 322 -1.42 -1.63 -19.18
C ASN A 322 -0.70 -0.29 -19.43
N LEU A 323 0.63 -0.28 -19.43
CA LEU A 323 1.48 0.86 -19.79
C LEU A 323 1.29 1.30 -21.25
N CYS A 324 1.19 0.35 -22.19
CA CYS A 324 0.89 0.67 -23.60
C CYS A 324 -0.49 1.33 -23.74
N ASN A 325 -1.49 0.83 -23.01
CA ASN A 325 -2.85 1.38 -22.98
C ASN A 325 -2.93 2.76 -22.30
N SER A 326 -2.00 3.09 -21.39
CA SER A 326 -1.93 4.40 -20.75
C SER A 326 -1.15 5.48 -21.53
N LYS A 327 -0.73 5.22 -22.78
CA LYS A 327 -0.08 6.24 -23.64
C LYS A 327 -0.97 7.49 -23.82
N GLY A 328 -0.43 8.66 -23.49
CA GLY A 328 -1.14 9.94 -23.42
C GLY A 328 -1.95 10.17 -22.14
N GLY A 329 -2.08 9.14 -21.29
CA GLY A 329 -2.64 9.16 -19.94
C GLY A 329 -1.55 9.22 -18.88
N LEU A 330 -1.79 8.58 -17.72
CA LEU A 330 -0.92 8.65 -16.54
C LEU A 330 -0.29 7.30 -16.16
N LEU A 331 0.85 7.41 -15.47
CA LEU A 331 1.52 6.35 -14.73
C LEU A 331 1.89 6.93 -13.35
N SER A 332 1.45 6.28 -12.27
CA SER A 332 1.94 6.56 -10.92
C SER A 332 2.95 5.51 -10.46
N PHE A 333 4.01 5.94 -9.79
CA PHE A 333 4.84 5.07 -8.94
C PHE A 333 4.35 5.23 -7.51
N ASN A 334 3.68 4.22 -6.98
CA ASN A 334 2.98 4.27 -5.68
C ASN A 334 3.93 4.06 -4.50
N ASN A 335 5.24 4.05 -4.77
CA ASN A 335 6.35 3.97 -3.81
C ASN A 335 7.38 5.09 -4.10
N PHE A 336 8.45 5.10 -3.32
CA PHE A 336 9.55 6.04 -3.48
C PHE A 336 10.35 5.64 -4.70
N LEU A 337 10.11 6.42 -5.74
CA LEU A 337 10.65 6.21 -7.06
C LEU A 337 12.14 6.56 -7.04
N SER A 338 12.95 5.51 -7.00
CA SER A 338 14.40 5.53 -7.16
C SER A 338 14.77 5.64 -8.63
N THR A 339 15.65 6.59 -8.97
CA THR A 339 16.09 6.89 -10.35
C THR A 339 17.55 7.33 -10.37
N SER A 340 18.22 7.34 -11.52
CA SER A 340 19.57 7.89 -11.68
C SER A 340 19.61 9.04 -12.69
N LYS A 341 20.55 9.97 -12.56
CA LYS A 341 20.89 10.93 -13.64
C LYS A 341 21.67 10.27 -14.79
N GLU A 342 22.18 9.05 -14.60
CA GLU A 342 23.06 8.33 -15.52
C GLU A 342 22.29 7.14 -16.13
N LYS A 343 22.18 7.10 -17.47
CA LYS A 343 21.35 6.09 -18.18
C LYS A 343 21.97 4.70 -18.03
N GLU A 344 23.27 4.62 -17.93
CA GLU A 344 24.11 3.43 -17.81
C GLU A 344 23.78 2.68 -16.51
N VAL A 345 23.54 3.41 -15.42
CA VAL A 345 23.06 2.85 -14.14
C VAL A 345 21.67 2.24 -14.31
N ALA A 346 20.78 2.89 -15.07
CA ALA A 346 19.46 2.35 -15.36
C ALA A 346 19.50 1.11 -16.28
N MET A 347 20.40 1.08 -17.28
CA MET A 347 20.62 -0.10 -18.15
C MET A 347 20.96 -1.36 -17.33
N TYR A 348 21.75 -1.24 -16.27
CA TYR A 348 22.20 -2.37 -15.46
C TYR A 348 21.05 -3.17 -14.82
N PHE A 349 19.91 -2.53 -14.51
CA PHE A 349 18.74 -3.20 -13.93
C PHE A 349 17.90 -3.99 -14.95
N VAL A 350 18.16 -3.84 -16.25
CA VAL A 350 17.38 -4.48 -17.34
C VAL A 350 18.23 -5.33 -18.29
N GLN A 351 19.55 -5.33 -18.14
CA GLN A 351 20.46 -6.18 -18.89
C GLN A 351 20.39 -7.66 -18.45
N ASP A 352 20.78 -8.53 -19.38
CA ASP A 352 20.61 -9.99 -19.44
C ASP A 352 20.36 -10.74 -18.13
N SER A 353 19.27 -11.52 -18.12
CA SER A 353 19.24 -12.78 -17.37
C SER A 353 19.23 -13.95 -18.38
N PRO A 354 20.19 -14.90 -18.32
CA PRO A 354 20.34 -15.94 -19.36
C PRO A 354 19.23 -16.99 -19.40
N HIS A 355 18.18 -16.85 -18.57
CA HIS A 355 17.05 -17.77 -18.41
C HIS A 355 15.72 -17.01 -18.31
N GLU A 356 15.51 -15.98 -19.15
CA GLU A 356 14.24 -15.24 -19.23
C GLU A 356 13.07 -16.13 -19.70
N SER A 357 11.98 -16.12 -18.92
CA SER A 357 10.66 -16.53 -19.39
C SER A 357 10.11 -15.52 -20.39
N THR A 358 9.16 -15.93 -21.23
CA THR A 358 8.55 -15.09 -22.28
C THR A 358 7.73 -13.90 -21.76
N ASP A 359 7.46 -13.86 -20.46
CA ASP A 359 6.34 -13.13 -19.87
C ASP A 359 6.80 -11.87 -19.09
N ILE A 360 8.08 -11.51 -19.24
CA ILE A 360 8.73 -10.34 -18.64
C ILE A 360 9.24 -9.42 -19.75
N VAL A 361 8.93 -8.13 -19.64
CA VAL A 361 9.36 -7.09 -20.59
C VAL A 361 10.33 -6.11 -19.91
N SER A 362 11.51 -5.92 -20.50
CA SER A 362 12.48 -4.92 -20.03
C SER A 362 12.16 -3.53 -20.56
N VAL A 363 12.05 -2.56 -19.64
CA VAL A 363 11.68 -1.16 -19.90
C VAL A 363 12.70 -0.20 -19.28
N ILE A 364 13.05 0.85 -20.01
CA ILE A 364 13.75 2.02 -19.47
C ILE A 364 12.80 3.21 -19.52
N PHE A 365 12.43 3.68 -18.34
CA PHE A 365 11.74 4.94 -18.17
C PHE A 365 12.74 6.09 -18.32
N ILE A 366 12.44 7.01 -19.23
CA ILE A 366 13.17 8.26 -19.47
C ILE A 366 12.26 9.39 -18.99
N MET A 367 12.58 9.96 -17.83
CA MET A 367 11.69 10.85 -17.10
C MET A 367 12.19 12.29 -17.17
N THR A 368 11.48 13.15 -17.91
CA THR A 368 11.71 14.59 -17.89
C THR A 368 11.06 15.20 -16.65
N ILE A 369 11.88 15.81 -15.80
CA ILE A 369 11.49 16.51 -14.60
C ILE A 369 11.58 17.99 -14.89
N ASP A 370 10.47 18.71 -14.82
CA ASP A 370 10.43 20.17 -14.94
C ASP A 370 9.89 20.77 -13.64
N PRO A 371 10.76 21.25 -12.75
CA PRO A 371 10.35 21.80 -11.45
C PRO A 371 9.49 23.06 -11.54
N SER A 372 9.40 23.72 -12.71
CA SER A 372 8.48 24.84 -12.93
C SER A 372 7.03 24.41 -13.16
N LYS A 373 6.79 23.11 -13.44
CA LYS A 373 5.46 22.55 -13.73
C LYS A 373 4.82 21.81 -12.55
N ILE A 374 5.49 21.71 -11.40
CA ILE A 374 5.02 20.92 -10.25
C ILE A 374 5.08 21.70 -8.93
N SER A 375 4.08 21.46 -8.07
CA SER A 375 4.07 21.90 -6.68
C SER A 375 5.06 21.05 -5.90
N THR A 376 6.24 21.63 -5.65
CA THR A 376 7.30 21.04 -4.84
C THR A 376 6.89 20.81 -3.37
N SER A 377 5.73 21.32 -2.95
CA SER A 377 5.07 20.97 -1.69
C SER A 377 4.44 19.58 -1.72
N ASN A 378 3.86 19.15 -2.85
CA ASN A 378 3.06 17.93 -2.95
C ASN A 378 3.87 16.78 -3.58
N THR A 379 4.75 17.11 -4.53
CA THR A 379 5.63 16.16 -5.21
C THR A 379 7.11 16.50 -5.00
N PRO A 380 7.63 16.50 -3.75
CA PRO A 380 9.03 16.81 -3.51
C PRO A 380 9.95 15.68 -4.00
N PHE A 381 11.13 16.05 -4.50
CA PHE A 381 12.16 15.17 -5.04
C PHE A 381 13.56 15.81 -4.86
N ALA A 382 14.63 15.02 -4.82
CA ALA A 382 16.03 15.49 -4.86
C ALA A 382 16.99 14.26 -4.95
N MET A 383 18.30 14.50 -5.06
CA MET A 383 19.35 13.46 -5.21
C MET A 383 19.77 12.86 -3.84
N ILE A 384 20.43 11.69 -3.64
CA ILE A 384 20.48 11.03 -2.29
C ILE A 384 21.81 10.82 -1.50
N ASP A 385 22.98 11.09 -2.07
CA ASP A 385 24.17 10.31 -1.71
C ASP A 385 24.81 10.44 -0.29
N GLU A 386 24.80 11.57 0.44
CA GLU A 386 25.35 11.65 1.84
C GLU A 386 24.36 11.32 2.96
N HIS A 387 23.05 11.21 2.65
CA HIS A 387 22.11 10.59 3.59
C HIS A 387 21.86 9.10 3.27
N SER A 388 22.30 8.63 2.09
CA SER A 388 22.21 7.23 1.68
C SER A 388 23.00 6.29 2.59
N ALA A 389 22.55 5.05 2.71
CA ALA A 389 23.34 3.94 3.24
C ALA A 389 24.22 3.25 2.17
N VAL A 390 24.09 3.66 0.90
CA VAL A 390 24.87 3.21 -0.25
C VAL A 390 25.64 4.42 -0.81
N PRO A 391 26.97 4.52 -0.58
CA PRO A 391 27.75 5.67 -1.02
C PRO A 391 28.06 5.63 -2.52
N GLY A 392 28.19 6.81 -3.14
CA GLY A 392 28.66 6.98 -4.52
C GLY A 392 27.59 6.91 -5.63
N GLU A 393 26.39 6.41 -5.35
CA GLU A 393 25.29 6.37 -6.33
C GLU A 393 24.58 7.74 -6.42
N LYS A 394 24.59 8.38 -7.61
CA LYS A 394 23.91 9.67 -7.85
C LYS A 394 22.39 9.53 -8.04
N GLU A 395 21.75 8.74 -7.18
CA GLU A 395 20.32 8.47 -7.24
C GLU A 395 19.48 9.74 -6.94
N ILE A 396 18.35 9.91 -7.61
CA ILE A 396 17.26 10.83 -7.27
C ILE A 396 16.07 10.01 -6.79
N LEU A 397 15.57 10.33 -5.61
CA LEU A 397 14.49 9.59 -4.96
C LEU A 397 13.34 10.54 -4.65
N PHE A 398 12.17 10.22 -5.21
CA PHE A 398 10.95 11.02 -5.19
C PHE A 398 9.97 10.53 -4.11
N THR A 399 8.93 11.33 -3.84
CA THR A 399 7.74 10.95 -3.08
C THR A 399 7.02 9.70 -3.62
N MET A 400 6.20 9.02 -2.79
CA MET A 400 5.30 7.98 -3.29
C MET A 400 4.13 8.60 -4.02
N HIS A 401 3.53 7.82 -4.91
CA HIS A 401 2.56 8.30 -5.87
C HIS A 401 3.11 9.55 -6.60
N THR A 402 4.35 9.46 -7.07
CA THR A 402 4.86 10.41 -8.07
C THR A 402 4.20 10.07 -9.40
N VAL A 403 3.48 11.03 -9.97
CA VAL A 403 2.69 10.83 -11.19
C VAL A 403 3.44 11.37 -12.40
N PHE A 404 3.37 10.62 -13.49
CA PHE A 404 3.92 10.98 -14.79
C PHE A 404 2.85 10.88 -15.87
N ARG A 405 2.91 11.78 -16.85
CA ARG A 405 2.14 11.66 -18.10
C ARG A 405 2.97 10.86 -19.11
N VAL A 406 2.38 9.80 -19.66
CA VAL A 406 3.06 8.87 -20.58
C VAL A 406 3.07 9.47 -21.99
N LEU A 407 4.24 9.75 -22.55
CA LEU A 407 4.38 10.46 -23.82
C LEU A 407 4.58 9.51 -25.00
N GLU A 408 5.67 8.75 -24.97
CA GLU A 408 6.05 7.82 -26.03
C GLU A 408 6.52 6.49 -25.43
N ILE A 409 6.20 5.40 -26.14
CA ILE A 409 6.64 4.04 -25.88
C ILE A 409 7.17 3.54 -27.22
N LYS A 410 8.42 3.11 -27.26
CA LYS A 410 9.11 2.65 -28.48
C LYS A 410 10.12 1.55 -28.15
N GLN A 411 10.31 0.63 -29.08
CA GLN A 411 11.32 -0.43 -28.98
C GLN A 411 12.70 0.14 -29.30
N MET A 412 13.77 -0.31 -28.64
CA MET A 412 15.13 0.13 -28.95
C MET A 412 15.62 -0.50 -30.26
N ALA A 413 16.10 0.32 -31.19
CA ALA A 413 16.62 -0.15 -32.49
C ALA A 413 17.81 -1.11 -32.36
N GLU A 414 18.60 -0.97 -31.31
CA GLU A 414 19.79 -1.80 -31.02
C GLU A 414 19.47 -3.05 -30.17
N ASN A 415 18.29 -3.13 -29.55
CA ASN A 415 17.88 -4.27 -28.72
C ASN A 415 16.35 -4.46 -28.75
N SER A 416 15.89 -5.46 -29.50
CA SER A 416 14.47 -5.78 -29.65
C SER A 416 13.78 -6.33 -28.39
N ARG A 417 14.51 -6.63 -27.31
CA ARG A 417 13.93 -7.00 -26.01
C ARG A 417 13.69 -5.81 -25.07
N LEU A 418 14.11 -4.60 -25.47
CA LEU A 418 14.19 -3.44 -24.60
C LEU A 418 13.34 -2.28 -25.13
N TRP A 419 12.55 -1.67 -24.27
CA TRP A 419 11.64 -0.56 -24.61
C TRP A 419 12.04 0.74 -23.90
N GLU A 420 12.09 1.84 -24.63
CA GLU A 420 12.18 3.19 -24.06
C GLU A 420 10.78 3.78 -23.86
N VAL A 421 10.51 4.26 -22.65
CA VAL A 421 9.24 4.87 -22.26
C VAL A 421 9.51 6.30 -21.77
N GLN A 422 9.10 7.28 -22.58
CA GLN A 422 9.26 8.69 -22.29
C GLN A 422 8.10 9.18 -21.42
N LEU A 423 8.46 9.78 -20.30
CA LEU A 423 7.58 10.28 -19.25
C LEU A 423 7.89 11.75 -18.97
N THR A 424 6.88 12.54 -18.64
CA THR A 424 7.07 13.85 -17.99
C THR A 424 6.37 13.85 -16.65
N ILE A 425 7.01 14.39 -15.61
CA ILE A 425 6.40 14.52 -14.28
C ILE A 425 5.17 15.44 -14.31
N THR A 426 4.18 15.16 -13.47
CA THR A 426 2.95 15.94 -13.33
C THR A 426 2.39 15.83 -11.91
N ASP A 427 1.50 16.74 -11.52
CA ASP A 427 0.93 16.84 -10.18
C ASP A 427 -0.42 17.62 -10.20
N ASP A 428 -0.88 18.07 -9.04
CA ASP A 428 -2.14 18.83 -8.87
C ASP A 428 -2.20 20.18 -9.62
N ASN A 429 -1.16 20.62 -10.35
CA ASN A 429 -1.25 21.73 -11.31
C ASN A 429 -1.92 21.33 -12.64
N ASP A 430 -1.93 20.04 -12.99
CA ASP A 430 -2.69 19.54 -14.14
C ASP A 430 -4.18 19.53 -13.79
N PRO A 431 -5.05 20.30 -14.48
CA PRO A 431 -6.44 20.45 -14.06
C PRO A 431 -7.25 19.14 -14.09
N GLN A 432 -6.86 18.17 -14.92
CA GLN A 432 -7.53 16.86 -14.97
C GLN A 432 -7.15 16.02 -13.75
N LEU A 433 -5.85 16.00 -13.41
CA LEU A 433 -5.34 15.32 -12.22
C LEU A 433 -5.85 16.00 -10.94
N SER A 434 -5.79 17.33 -10.84
CA SER A 434 -6.29 18.10 -9.69
C SER A 434 -7.77 17.83 -9.40
N ALA A 435 -8.62 17.85 -10.44
CA ALA A 435 -10.05 17.56 -10.31
C ALA A 435 -10.35 16.06 -10.06
N LEU A 436 -9.37 15.18 -10.23
CA LEU A 436 -9.44 13.76 -9.89
C LEU A 436 -8.95 13.53 -8.45
N THR A 437 -7.74 14.00 -8.10
CA THR A 437 -7.17 14.04 -6.76
C THR A 437 -8.16 14.60 -5.75
N ASN A 438 -8.80 15.73 -6.04
CA ASN A 438 -9.74 16.35 -5.12
C ASN A 438 -10.99 15.49 -4.90
N ARG A 439 -11.45 14.73 -5.89
CA ARG A 439 -12.53 13.74 -5.70
C ARG A 439 -12.08 12.46 -4.99
N ILE A 440 -10.84 12.04 -5.20
CA ILE A 440 -10.21 10.94 -4.45
C ILE A 440 -9.87 11.38 -2.99
N LYS A 441 -9.90 12.68 -2.69
CA LYS A 441 -9.78 13.25 -1.33
C LYS A 441 -11.12 13.62 -0.70
N GLU A 442 -12.11 14.08 -1.49
CA GLU A 442 -13.53 14.08 -1.11
C GLU A 442 -13.96 12.69 -0.69
N GLU A 443 -13.34 11.68 -1.34
CA GLU A 443 -13.49 10.30 -0.98
C GLU A 443 -13.24 10.03 0.50
N VAL A 444 -12.62 10.90 1.33
CA VAL A 444 -12.63 10.82 2.81
C VAL A 444 -13.09 12.09 3.51
N GLN A 445 -13.85 11.91 4.60
CA GLN A 445 -14.19 12.98 5.51
C GLN A 445 -13.95 12.56 6.97
N GLY A 446 -13.19 13.33 7.74
CA GLY A 446 -12.96 13.04 9.15
C GLY A 446 -12.23 14.18 9.86
N SER A 447 -12.48 14.37 11.16
CA SER A 447 -11.92 15.48 11.94
C SER A 447 -10.43 15.33 12.29
N THR A 448 -9.88 14.12 12.12
CA THR A 448 -8.47 13.81 12.37
C THR A 448 -7.98 12.79 11.34
N GLY A 449 -6.67 12.74 11.10
CA GLY A 449 -6.08 11.71 10.27
C GLY A 449 -6.47 10.29 10.72
N TRP A 450 -6.52 9.99 12.01
CA TRP A 450 -6.96 8.67 12.49
C TRP A 450 -8.44 8.36 12.23
N HIS A 451 -9.35 9.34 12.30
CA HIS A 451 -10.75 9.13 11.88
C HIS A 451 -10.85 8.84 10.38
N ARG A 452 -10.10 9.60 9.57
CA ARG A 452 -9.96 9.40 8.13
C ARG A 452 -9.27 8.03 7.82
N MET A 453 -8.47 7.46 8.74
CA MET A 453 -7.75 6.18 8.56
C MET A 453 -8.66 4.96 8.76
N GLY A 454 -9.45 4.94 9.84
CA GLY A 454 -10.45 3.87 10.03
C GLY A 454 -11.47 3.84 8.88
N GLN A 455 -11.72 4.99 8.28
CA GLN A 455 -12.51 5.12 7.06
C GLN A 455 -11.85 4.42 5.86
N LEU A 456 -10.57 4.67 5.58
CA LEU A 456 -9.82 3.96 4.53
C LEU A 456 -9.89 2.44 4.72
N MET A 457 -9.60 1.97 5.93
CA MET A 457 -9.59 0.54 6.25
C MET A 457 -10.96 -0.10 5.98
N PHE A 458 -12.07 0.61 6.25
CA PHE A 458 -13.41 0.17 5.89
C PHE A 458 -13.59 0.00 4.38
N LYS A 459 -13.17 0.96 3.54
CA LYS A 459 -13.35 0.90 2.08
C LYS A 459 -12.50 -0.16 1.38
N VAL A 460 -11.32 -0.47 1.92
CA VAL A 460 -10.48 -1.58 1.45
C VAL A 460 -10.99 -2.94 1.99
N GLY A 461 -12.02 -2.95 2.86
CA GLY A 461 -12.67 -4.16 3.36
C GLY A 461 -12.07 -4.73 4.66
N HIS A 462 -11.11 -4.04 5.28
CA HIS A 462 -10.45 -4.44 6.54
C HIS A 462 -11.34 -4.17 7.76
N PHE A 463 -12.56 -4.71 7.77
CA PHE A 463 -13.61 -4.38 8.74
C PHE A 463 -13.25 -4.64 10.20
N ASP A 464 -12.50 -5.72 10.48
CA ASP A 464 -12.17 -6.08 11.87
C ASP A 464 -11.00 -5.23 12.41
N GLN A 465 -9.95 -4.99 11.62
CA GLN A 465 -8.91 -4.01 11.94
C GLN A 465 -9.48 -2.58 12.08
N THR A 466 -10.54 -2.26 11.32
CA THR A 466 -11.29 -1.00 11.46
C THR A 466 -12.03 -0.93 12.80
N GLU A 467 -12.64 -2.02 13.25
CA GLU A 467 -13.26 -2.07 14.58
C GLU A 467 -12.21 -1.89 15.68
N GLU A 468 -11.04 -2.54 15.57
CA GLU A 468 -9.95 -2.38 16.53
C GLU A 468 -9.46 -0.93 16.62
N LEU A 469 -9.19 -0.28 15.48
CA LEU A 469 -8.76 1.12 15.45
C LEU A 469 -9.83 2.05 16.05
N TYR A 470 -11.11 1.92 15.69
CA TYR A 470 -12.16 2.74 16.29
C TYR A 470 -12.37 2.43 17.79
N GLN A 471 -12.17 1.18 18.24
CA GLN A 471 -12.17 0.87 19.67
C GLN A 471 -10.96 1.45 20.41
N GLU A 472 -9.79 1.57 19.79
CA GLU A 472 -8.64 2.27 20.38
C GLU A 472 -8.88 3.79 20.45
N LEU A 473 -9.35 4.40 19.35
CA LEU A 473 -9.71 5.81 19.33
C LEU A 473 -10.78 6.13 20.38
N LEU A 474 -11.77 5.26 20.58
CA LEU A 474 -12.81 5.44 21.60
C LEU A 474 -12.25 5.44 23.04
N LYS A 475 -11.23 4.61 23.33
CA LYS A 475 -10.56 4.60 24.64
C LYS A 475 -9.77 5.88 24.89
N ASN A 476 -9.20 6.44 23.82
CA ASN A 476 -8.36 7.65 23.86
C ASN A 476 -9.15 8.94 23.59
N ALA A 477 -10.47 8.88 23.40
CA ALA A 477 -11.29 10.01 22.96
C ALA A 477 -11.44 11.09 24.05
N SER A 478 -10.74 12.20 23.84
CA SER A 478 -10.68 13.35 24.76
C SER A 478 -11.97 14.17 24.82
N THR A 479 -12.72 14.29 23.72
CA THR A 479 -13.98 15.04 23.68
C THR A 479 -15.20 14.14 23.49
N ASP A 480 -16.35 14.60 23.97
CA ASP A 480 -17.62 13.94 23.72
C ASP A 480 -18.06 14.02 22.24
N SER A 481 -17.58 15.01 21.48
CA SER A 481 -17.77 15.09 20.03
C SER A 481 -17.06 13.92 19.32
N ASP A 482 -15.81 13.64 19.67
CA ASP A 482 -15.06 12.51 19.13
C ASP A 482 -15.72 11.18 19.50
N ARG A 483 -16.14 11.01 20.76
CA ARG A 483 -16.88 9.81 21.20
C ARG A 483 -18.17 9.61 20.39
N ALA A 484 -18.93 10.68 20.17
CA ALA A 484 -20.14 10.62 19.36
C ALA A 484 -19.86 10.28 17.90
N HIS A 485 -18.77 10.79 17.32
CA HIS A 485 -18.33 10.44 15.97
C HIS A 485 -17.88 8.98 15.87
N ILE A 486 -17.01 8.52 16.77
CA ILE A 486 -16.48 7.16 16.79
C ILE A 486 -17.60 6.14 17.02
N TYR A 487 -18.55 6.43 17.92
CA TYR A 487 -19.76 5.60 18.06
C TYR A 487 -20.63 5.58 16.79
N HIS A 488 -20.70 6.68 16.02
CA HIS A 488 -21.38 6.67 14.73
C HIS A 488 -20.67 5.77 13.70
N GLN A 489 -19.33 5.83 13.63
CA GLN A 489 -18.54 4.97 12.73
C GLN A 489 -18.63 3.49 13.12
N LEU A 490 -18.56 3.17 14.43
CA LEU A 490 -18.80 1.81 14.93
C LEU A 490 -20.23 1.31 14.66
N GLY A 491 -21.23 2.20 14.67
CA GLY A 491 -22.58 1.91 14.21
C GLY A 491 -22.59 1.52 12.72
N TYR A 492 -22.10 2.40 11.86
CA TYR A 492 -22.04 2.18 10.41
C TYR A 492 -21.29 0.89 10.04
N LEU A 493 -20.12 0.65 10.62
CA LEU A 493 -19.34 -0.57 10.46
C LEU A 493 -20.13 -1.84 10.84
N LYS A 494 -21.03 -1.76 11.83
CA LYS A 494 -21.85 -2.90 12.26
C LYS A 494 -23.10 -3.08 11.42
N ASP A 495 -23.65 -2.00 10.84
CA ASP A 495 -24.73 -2.07 9.86
C ASP A 495 -24.30 -2.84 8.61
N GLN A 496 -23.12 -2.48 8.09
CA GLN A 496 -22.51 -3.10 6.90
C GLN A 496 -22.10 -4.56 7.16
N GLN A 497 -21.89 -4.95 8.43
CA GLN A 497 -21.72 -6.35 8.85
C GLN A 497 -23.06 -7.06 9.18
N GLY A 498 -24.23 -6.46 8.92
CA GLY A 498 -25.56 -7.02 9.20
C GLY A 498 -25.90 -7.15 10.70
N LYS A 499 -25.11 -6.54 11.59
CA LYS A 499 -25.19 -6.71 13.05
C LYS A 499 -26.13 -5.68 13.68
N TYR A 500 -27.34 -5.52 13.12
CA TYR A 500 -28.29 -4.43 13.42
C TYR A 500 -28.52 -4.13 14.92
N GLN A 501 -28.64 -5.15 15.78
CA GLN A 501 -28.78 -4.94 17.23
C GLN A 501 -27.56 -4.30 17.92
N LYS A 502 -26.36 -4.41 17.34
CA LYS A 502 -25.15 -3.66 17.76
C LYS A 502 -25.14 -2.27 17.13
N THR A 503 -25.56 -2.16 15.87
CA THR A 503 -25.70 -0.90 15.15
C THR A 503 -26.57 0.11 15.88
N VAL A 504 -27.81 -0.28 16.25
CA VAL A 504 -28.74 0.56 17.02
C VAL A 504 -28.07 1.07 18.29
N LYS A 505 -27.49 0.18 19.11
CA LYS A 505 -26.81 0.53 20.37
C LYS A 505 -25.62 1.49 20.20
N PHE A 506 -24.95 1.48 19.06
CA PHE A 506 -23.86 2.41 18.76
C PHE A 506 -24.38 3.76 18.27
N TYR A 507 -25.38 3.79 17.37
CA TYR A 507 -26.02 5.04 16.97
C TYR A 507 -26.80 5.72 18.11
N GLU A 508 -27.47 4.97 18.98
CA GLU A 508 -28.14 5.49 20.18
C GLU A 508 -27.13 6.17 21.12
N LYS A 509 -25.96 5.58 21.36
CA LYS A 509 -24.87 6.22 22.13
C LYS A 509 -24.34 7.49 21.47
N SER A 510 -24.19 7.49 20.15
CA SER A 510 -23.83 8.69 19.38
C SER A 510 -24.87 9.80 19.57
N LEU A 511 -26.16 9.44 19.47
CA LEU A 511 -27.29 10.36 19.60
C LEU A 511 -27.44 10.90 21.04
N GLU A 512 -27.29 10.04 22.05
CA GLU A 512 -27.36 10.41 23.47
C GLU A 512 -26.31 11.47 23.82
N ILE A 513 -25.08 11.29 23.32
CA ILE A 513 -23.99 12.24 23.55
C ILE A 513 -24.27 13.55 22.80
N LYS A 514 -24.64 13.50 21.50
CA LYS A 514 -24.99 14.71 20.74
C LYS A 514 -26.13 15.51 21.39
N ARG A 515 -27.21 14.85 21.86
CA ARG A 515 -28.34 15.51 22.54
C ARG A 515 -27.99 16.10 23.93
N LYS A 516 -26.82 15.78 24.48
CA LYS A 516 -26.31 16.41 25.72
C LYS A 516 -25.44 17.64 25.45
N THR A 517 -24.92 17.81 24.23
CA THR A 517 -23.99 18.88 23.86
C THR A 517 -24.53 19.86 22.82
N LEU A 518 -25.62 19.51 22.12
CA LEU A 518 -26.21 20.28 21.03
C LEU A 518 -27.71 20.57 21.27
N PRO A 519 -28.28 21.63 20.66
CA PRO A 519 -29.72 21.86 20.60
C PRO A 519 -30.51 20.67 20.00
N GLU A 520 -31.79 20.54 20.34
CA GLU A 520 -32.64 19.45 19.81
C GLU A 520 -32.96 19.58 18.32
N ASP A 521 -32.81 20.78 17.77
CA ASP A 521 -32.97 21.16 16.37
C ASP A 521 -31.62 21.28 15.61
N ASP A 522 -30.52 20.80 16.19
CA ASP A 522 -29.20 20.80 15.55
C ASP A 522 -29.16 19.83 14.35
N ALA A 523 -28.84 20.37 13.17
CA ALA A 523 -28.82 19.63 11.91
C ALA A 523 -27.84 18.44 11.89
N SER A 524 -26.83 18.39 12.76
CA SER A 524 -25.91 17.26 12.87
C SER A 524 -26.49 16.05 13.63
N LEU A 525 -27.68 16.17 14.24
CA LEU A 525 -28.46 15.04 14.75
C LEU A 525 -29.08 14.22 13.61
N THR A 526 -29.50 14.89 12.54
CA THR A 526 -30.22 14.34 11.37
C THR A 526 -29.62 13.05 10.80
N PRO A 527 -28.30 12.91 10.56
CA PRO A 527 -27.74 11.67 10.02
C PRO A 527 -27.82 10.51 11.03
N THR A 528 -27.68 10.79 12.33
CA THR A 528 -27.83 9.73 13.35
C THR A 528 -29.30 9.29 13.47
N TYR A 529 -30.26 10.21 13.41
CA TYR A 529 -31.69 9.85 13.35
C TYR A 529 -32.03 9.03 12.09
N SER A 530 -31.63 9.51 10.90
CA SER A 530 -31.83 8.81 9.62
C SER A 530 -31.28 7.38 9.67
N ASN A 531 -30.04 7.20 10.14
CA ASN A 531 -29.40 5.88 10.12
C ASN A 531 -30.04 4.91 11.14
N ILE A 532 -30.55 5.37 12.28
CA ILE A 532 -31.35 4.51 13.18
C ILE A 532 -32.68 4.11 12.50
N GLY A 533 -33.30 5.02 11.75
CA GLY A 533 -34.49 4.74 10.94
C GLY A 533 -34.25 3.62 9.92
N VAL A 534 -33.15 3.72 9.15
CA VAL A 534 -32.72 2.69 8.18
C VAL A 534 -32.52 1.33 8.85
N VAL A 535 -31.89 1.30 10.02
CA VAL A 535 -31.60 0.05 10.74
C VAL A 535 -32.88 -0.59 11.27
N TYR A 536 -33.84 0.19 11.77
CA TYR A 536 -35.15 -0.35 12.14
C TYR A 536 -35.96 -0.81 10.92
N TYR A 537 -35.88 -0.11 9.79
CA TYR A 537 -36.49 -0.54 8.53
C TYR A 537 -35.92 -1.90 8.08
N ASN A 538 -34.59 -2.06 8.10
CA ASN A 538 -33.89 -3.32 7.79
C ASN A 538 -34.25 -4.45 8.77
N MET A 539 -34.67 -4.13 10.00
CA MET A 539 -35.18 -5.09 10.98
C MET A 539 -36.69 -5.40 10.84
N GLY A 540 -37.41 -4.76 9.91
CA GLY A 540 -38.88 -4.87 9.78
C GLY A 540 -39.66 -4.09 10.85
N GLU A 541 -38.99 -3.26 11.63
CA GLU A 541 -39.53 -2.48 12.75
C GLU A 541 -40.09 -1.13 12.27
N TYR A 542 -40.96 -1.18 11.25
CA TYR A 542 -41.35 0.00 10.45
C TYR A 542 -41.93 1.17 11.28
N SER A 543 -42.67 0.90 12.35
CA SER A 543 -43.18 1.96 13.24
C SER A 543 -42.06 2.71 13.96
N LYS A 544 -40.95 2.02 14.32
CA LYS A 544 -39.75 2.66 14.88
C LYS A 544 -38.95 3.38 13.79
N ALA A 545 -38.88 2.81 12.59
CA ALA A 545 -38.23 3.45 11.44
C ALA A 545 -38.85 4.83 11.15
N LEU A 546 -40.19 4.88 11.04
CA LEU A 546 -40.96 6.09 10.85
C LEU A 546 -40.71 7.13 11.95
N GLU A 547 -40.78 6.74 13.22
CA GLU A 547 -40.54 7.64 14.38
C GLU A 547 -39.15 8.32 14.31
N PHE A 548 -38.14 7.63 13.77
CA PHE A 548 -36.80 8.17 13.59
C PHE A 548 -36.63 8.99 12.31
N TYR A 549 -37.32 8.63 11.22
CA TYR A 549 -37.37 9.43 10.00
C TYR A 549 -38.14 10.75 10.18
N GLU A 550 -39.26 10.77 10.91
CA GLU A 550 -40.02 11.98 11.24
C GLU A 550 -39.17 12.99 12.04
N LYS A 551 -38.39 12.51 13.03
CA LYS A 551 -37.44 13.35 13.77
C LYS A 551 -36.36 13.93 12.85
N SER A 552 -35.86 13.13 11.91
CA SER A 552 -34.88 13.57 10.92
C SER A 552 -35.45 14.61 9.95
N LEU A 553 -36.68 14.40 9.45
CA LEU A 553 -37.37 15.34 8.56
C LEU A 553 -37.62 16.67 9.28
N LYS A 554 -38.18 16.64 10.49
CA LYS A 554 -38.52 17.86 11.26
C LYS A 554 -37.30 18.77 11.50
N ILE A 555 -36.12 18.20 11.72
CA ILE A 555 -34.88 18.99 11.86
C ILE A 555 -34.45 19.57 10.51
N ARG A 556 -34.55 18.80 9.41
CA ARG A 556 -34.27 19.30 8.04
C ARG A 556 -35.23 20.43 7.64
N GLU A 557 -36.52 20.35 7.99
CA GLU A 557 -37.53 21.39 7.69
C GLU A 557 -37.25 22.73 8.41
N ILE A 558 -36.61 22.69 9.57
CA ILE A 558 -36.20 23.88 10.32
C ILE A 558 -34.88 24.46 9.79
N SER A 559 -33.96 23.60 9.33
CA SER A 559 -32.57 23.97 9.02
C SER A 559 -32.24 24.15 7.53
N LEU A 560 -33.09 23.69 6.61
CA LEU A 560 -32.85 23.70 5.16
C LEU A 560 -33.97 24.45 4.40
N PRO A 561 -33.68 25.08 3.25
CA PRO A 561 -34.71 25.69 2.42
C PRO A 561 -35.59 24.61 1.77
N ALA A 562 -36.86 24.92 1.52
CA ALA A 562 -37.88 23.94 1.09
C ALA A 562 -37.60 23.22 -0.24
N ASN A 563 -36.66 23.72 -1.06
CA ASN A 563 -36.21 23.10 -2.32
C ASN A 563 -34.94 22.24 -2.18
N HIS A 564 -34.44 22.03 -0.96
CA HIS A 564 -33.17 21.35 -0.71
C HIS A 564 -33.27 19.83 -0.89
N LEU A 565 -32.30 19.22 -1.58
CA LEU A 565 -32.33 17.79 -1.96
C LEU A 565 -32.54 16.85 -0.77
N ASP A 566 -31.89 17.12 0.36
CA ASP A 566 -32.01 16.32 1.59
C ASP A 566 -33.43 16.22 2.17
N LEU A 567 -34.32 17.18 1.87
CA LEU A 567 -35.74 17.05 2.21
C LEU A 567 -36.42 15.98 1.36
N ALA A 568 -36.14 15.93 0.06
CA ALA A 568 -36.62 14.85 -0.81
C ALA A 568 -36.12 13.47 -0.36
N THR A 569 -34.86 13.38 0.09
CA THR A 569 -34.32 12.16 0.72
C THR A 569 -35.10 11.78 1.99
N SER A 570 -35.46 12.76 2.83
CA SER A 570 -36.30 12.50 4.02
C SER A 570 -37.71 12.05 3.67
N TYR A 571 -38.37 12.68 2.68
CA TYR A 571 -39.71 12.30 2.23
C TYR A 571 -39.73 10.94 1.51
N ASN A 572 -38.65 10.53 0.86
CA ASN A 572 -38.52 9.20 0.23
C ASN A 572 -38.41 8.06 1.25
N ASN A 573 -38.00 8.35 2.49
CA ASN A 573 -37.81 7.35 3.53
C ASN A 573 -39.09 7.08 4.36
N ILE A 574 -40.17 7.83 4.13
CA ILE A 574 -41.44 7.83 4.88
C ILE A 574 -42.55 7.20 4.04
#